data_AF-A0A2E7VKV2-F1
#
_entry.id   AF-A0A2E7VKV2-F1
#
_cell.length_a   1.000
_cell.length_b   1.000
_cell.length_c   1.000
_cell.angle_alpha   90.00
_cell.angle_beta   90.00
_cell.angle_gamma   90.00
#
_symmetry.space_group_name_H-M   'P 1'
#
loop_
_entity.id
_entity.type
_entity.pdbx_description
1 polymer ?
#
loop_
_entity_poly.entity_id
_entity_poly.type
_entity_poly.pdbx_seq_one_letter_code
_entity_poly.pdbx_strand_id
1 'polypeptide(L)' 'MFGSWTPEEEDLLVENLELGCDLAFIADVLDRSVQAVGMKMLQLYQRGELVVMAVPTYDAGQERLGQ' A
#
# COMPACT_ATOMS: atom_id res chain seq x y z
N MET A 1 15.73 -10.98 7.56
CA MET A 1 15.11 -11.86 6.55
C MET A 1 13.77 -11.25 6.18
N PHE A 2 13.48 -11.05 4.90
CA PHE A 2 12.13 -10.71 4.47
C PHE A 2 11.33 -12.01 4.52
N GLY A 3 10.63 -12.27 5.64
CA GLY A 3 9.76 -13.44 5.76
C GLY A 3 8.73 -13.46 4.62
N SER A 4 8.28 -14.65 4.22
CA SER A 4 7.23 -14.80 3.20
C SER A 4 5.99 -13.99 3.57
N TRP A 5 5.39 -13.34 2.58
CA TRP A 5 4.11 -12.66 2.73
C TRP A 5 2.98 -13.65 2.41
N THR A 6 1.96 -13.71 3.26
CA THR A 6 0.72 -14.42 2.93
C THR A 6 -0.23 -13.48 2.17
N PRO A 7 -1.19 -14.03 1.40
CA PRO A 7 -2.21 -13.21 0.73
C PRO A 7 -2.94 -12.27 1.69
N GLU A 8 -3.26 -12.73 2.90
CA GLU A 8 -3.97 -11.93 3.91
C GLU A 8 -3.12 -10.76 4.42
N GLU A 9 -1.81 -10.93 4.55
CA GLU A 9 -0.89 -9.83 4.90
C GLU A 9 -0.81 -8.80 3.76
N GLU A 10 -0.89 -9.25 2.50
CA GLU A 10 -0.92 -8.36 1.34
C GLU A 10 -2.22 -7.58 1.25
N ASP A 11 -3.36 -8.23 1.47
CA ASP A 11 -4.67 -7.59 1.51
C ASP A 11 -4.72 -6.52 2.61
N LEU A 12 -4.23 -6.85 3.81
CA LEU A 12 -4.19 -5.92 4.93
C LEU A 12 -3.23 -4.74 4.67
N LEU A 13 -2.10 -4.97 3.99
CA LEU A 13 -1.23 -3.89 3.53
C LEU A 13 -1.98 -2.94 2.59
N VAL A 14 -2.68 -3.47 1.59
CA VAL A 14 -3.40 -2.67 0.60
C VAL A 14 -4.52 -1.87 1.26
N GLU A 15 -5.34 -2.50 2.12
CA GLU A 15 -6.42 -1.82 2.84
C GLU A 15 -5.92 -0.62 3.64
N ASN A 16 -4.83 -0.78 4.41
CA ASN A 16 -4.29 0.33 5.19
C ASN A 16 -3.68 1.44 4.31
N LEU A 17 -3.11 1.11 3.15
CA LEU A 17 -2.65 2.12 2.20
C LEU A 17 -3.82 2.92 1.60
N GLU A 18 -4.93 2.26 1.29
CA GLU A 18 -6.16 2.90 0.80
C GLU A 18 -6.80 3.82 1.86
N LEU A 19 -6.69 3.43 3.13
CA LEU A 19 -7.10 4.28 4.27
C LEU A 19 -6.14 5.45 4.54
N GLY A 20 -5.03 5.55 3.80
CA GLY A 20 -4.04 6.61 3.95
C GLY A 20 -3.16 6.49 5.20
N CYS A 21 -3.05 5.29 5.77
CA CYS A 21 -2.19 5.05 6.92
C CYS A 21 -0.70 5.19 6.54
N ASP A 22 0.12 5.67 7.48
CA ASP A 22 1.56 5.74 7.28
C ASP A 22 2.25 4.37 7.44
N LEU A 23 3.49 4.27 6.95
CA LEU A 23 4.24 3.00 6.94
C LEU A 23 4.63 2.52 8.34
N ALA A 24 4.72 3.40 9.33
CA ALA A 24 5.07 3.02 10.70
C ALA A 24 3.87 2.33 11.36
N PHE A 25 2.67 2.87 11.16
CA PHE A 25 1.43 2.23 11.59
C PHE A 25 1.23 0.87 10.92
N ILE A 26 1.38 0.80 9.60
CA ILE A 26 1.21 -0.45 8.84
C ILE A 26 2.19 -1.53 9.30
N ALA A 27 3.44 -1.14 9.58
CA ALA A 27 4.46 -2.04 10.09
C ALA A 27 4.09 -2.63 11.46
N ASP A 28 3.53 -1.82 12.36
CA ASP A 28 3.04 -2.25 13.67
C ASP A 28 1.86 -3.24 13.53
N VAL A 29 0.89 -2.93 12.68
CA VAL A 29 -0.28 -3.79 12.42
C VAL A 29 0.12 -5.16 11.86
N LEU A 30 1.10 -5.20 10.96
CA LEU A 30 1.54 -6.44 10.32
C LEU A 30 2.62 -7.19 11.10
N ASP A 31 3.08 -6.67 12.25
CA ASP A 31 4.25 -7.16 12.98
C ASP A 31 5.48 -7.34 12.06
N ARG A 32 5.70 -6.34 11.19
CA ARG A 32 6.82 -6.29 10.23
C ARG A 32 7.67 -5.05 10.48
N SER A 33 8.88 -5.04 9.93
CA SER A 33 9.66 -3.80 9.90
C SER A 33 9.12 -2.85 8.82
N VAL A 34 9.25 -1.54 9.05
CA VAL A 34 8.94 -0.50 8.04
C VAL A 34 9.66 -0.76 6.72
N GLN A 35 10.90 -1.26 6.77
CA GLN A 35 11.65 -1.63 5.58
C GLN A 35 10.99 -2.80 4.82
N ALA A 36 10.49 -3.83 5.53
CA ALA A 36 9.81 -4.95 4.89
C ALA A 36 8.51 -4.51 4.20
N VAL A 37 7.74 -3.63 4.85
CA VAL A 37 6.54 -3.00 4.26
C VAL A 37 6.90 -2.20 3.00
N GLY A 38 7.90 -1.32 3.08
CA GLY A 38 8.35 -0.53 1.93
C GLY A 38 8.85 -1.39 0.77
N MET A 39 9.58 -2.47 1.05
CA MET A 39 10.01 -3.42 0.02
C MET A 39 8.84 -4.15 -0.63
N LYS A 40 7.80 -4.50 0.15
CA LYS A 40 6.61 -5.15 -0.38
C LYS A 40 5.81 -4.20 -1.29
N MET A 41 5.64 -2.94 -0.88
CA MET A 41 5.02 -1.91 -1.73
C MET A 41 5.75 -1.76 -3.07
N LEU A 42 7.09 -1.74 -3.05
CA LEU A 42 7.88 -1.69 -4.27
C LEU A 42 7.63 -2.91 -5.17
N GLN A 43 7.51 -4.10 -4.59
CA GLN A 43 7.20 -5.33 -5.34
C GLN A 43 5.80 -5.28 -5.97
N LEU A 44 4.78 -4.83 -5.23
CA LEU A 44 3.42 -4.66 -5.76
C LEU A 44 3.40 -3.63 -6.89
N TYR A 45 4.12 -2.52 -6.74
CA TYR A 45 4.28 -1.52 -7.79
C TYR A 45 4.92 -2.10 -9.05
N GLN A 46 6.00 -2.88 -8.91
CA GLN A 46 6.67 -3.54 -10.04
C GLN A 46 5.79 -4.55 -10.78
N ARG A 47 4.81 -5.15 -10.10
CA ARG A 47 3.83 -6.07 -10.69
C ARG A 47 2.64 -5.36 -11.34
N GLY A 48 2.52 -4.04 -11.14
CA GLY A 48 1.35 -3.27 -11.56
C GLY A 48 0.13 -3.46 -10.66
N GLU A 49 0.32 -4.03 -9.45
CA GLU A 49 -0.74 -4.28 -8.46
C GLU A 49 -0.93 -3.08 -7.51
N LEU A 50 0.01 -2.13 -7.51
CA LEU A 50 -0.05 -0.86 -6.77
C LEU A 50 0.30 0.29 -7.70
N VAL A 51 -0.47 1.38 -7.66
CA VAL A 51 -0.17 2.62 -8.39
C VAL A 51 -0.04 3.77 -7.39
N VAL A 52 1.10 4.44 -7.42
CA VAL A 52 1.31 5.68 -6.65
C VAL A 52 0.89 6.86 -7.51
N MET A 53 -0.07 7.63 -7.02
CA MET A 53 -0.63 8.78 -7.71
C MET A 53 -0.45 10.04 -6.86
N ALA A 54 -0.16 11.17 -7.52
CA ALA A 54 -0.18 12.45 -6.83
C ALA A 54 -1.62 12.78 -6.42
N VAL A 55 -1.83 13.30 -5.20
CA VAL A 55 -3.16 13.66 -4.67
C VAL A 55 -4.00 14.47 -5.69
N PRO A 56 -3.47 15.52 -6.35
CA PRO A 56 -4.27 16.28 -7.32
C PRO A 56 -4.72 15.45 -8.54
N THR A 57 -3.94 14.43 -8.90
CA THR A 57 -4.30 13.52 -9.99
C THR A 57 -5.37 12.53 -9.55
N TYR A 58 -5.33 12.07 -8.30
CA TYR A 58 -6.37 11.24 -7.72
C TYR A 58 -7.69 11.99 -7.62
N ASP A 59 -7.68 13.20 -7.05
CA ASP A 59 -8.87 14.05 -6.90
C ASP A 59 -9.53 14.34 -8.26
N ALA A 60 -8.74 14.76 -9.25
CA ALA A 60 -9.25 14.98 -10.61
C ALA A 60 -9.76 13.70 -11.28
N GLY A 61 -9.28 12.53 -10.87
CA GLY A 61 -9.79 11.23 -11.30
C GLY A 61 -11.16 10.93 -10.70
N GLN A 62 -11.32 11.13 -9.39
CA GLN A 62 -12.58 10.95 -8.66
C GLN A 62 -13.68 11.84 -9.24
N GLU A 63 -13.39 13.14 -9.43
CA GLU A 63 -14.32 14.11 -10.01
C GLU A 63 -14.84 13.69 -11.40
N ARG A 64 -13.98 13.10 -12.25
CA ARG A 64 -14.36 12.62 -13.58
C ARG A 64 -15.19 11.34 -13.56
N LEU A 65 -14.97 10.51 -12.54
CA LEU A 65 -15.70 9.25 -12.36
C LEU A 65 -17.03 9.44 -11.61
N GLY A 66 -17.31 10.65 -11.13
CA GLY A 66 -18.56 10.99 -10.44
C GLY A 66 -18.62 10.44 -9.01
N GLN A 67 -17.46 10.20 -8.39
CA GLN A 67 -17.29 9.93 -6.96
C GLN A 67 -16.86 11.21 -6.25
#